data_AF-A0A3D0HUU3-F1
#
_entry.id   AF-A0A3D0HUU3-F1
#
_cell.length_a   1.000
_cell.length_b   1.000
_cell.length_c   1.000
_cell.angle_alpha   90.00
_cell.angle_beta   90.00
_cell.angle_gamma   90.00
#
_symmetry.space_group_name_H-M   'P 1'
#
loop_
_entity.id
_entity.type
_entity.pdbx_description
1 polymer ?
#
loop_
_entity_poly.entity_id
_entity_poly.type
_entity_poly.pdbx_seq_one_letter_code
_entity_poly.pdbx_strand_id
1 'polypeptide(L)'
;MFSVFQRMVLVFILSTTIVQVGRGQLQVTTGHGAEELLQMLLGQGVVVSNVTSVGLIATENPEVWQAGKFFNGIVAGIGIDSGLLLTSGDALLAIGPNNNGGDGIPTLNGGDLDLGAIIGTITEDACILEFDFVPMYDTIAFRYSFASEEYNDFVNGGVNDVFAFFITGPNPSGGTYDKFNIAIIPKTSVPVSINTLNNGNNSAGSPNCRGNGPCEYCQYYVDNCIYGSPIEYDGYTTVLTAMAVVVPCQSYHLKIAIADGGDEVYDSGVFLEAGSFSSPGVALEPVYSTPGGAPFAVEGCTQADLKVTLPFALPATSWVVFDSITGSATNGVDYNLINDSVMFLPNQLTVTIPIIPVYDAQTEGDENIYIYLSNQVGCAGVNLQRTEILLHDFIPVEIGSDTAVCEGTQVTFNVGEVYKSYTWHDGTHGQTWTSSGLPPGGQVSIAVEDSWGCTSSDTLQLTVHERPVVNPIRHD
;
A
#
# COMPACT_ATOMS: atom_id res chain seq x y z
N MET A 1 -77.84 -18.53 -29.93
CA MET A 1 -77.09 -17.99 -31.09
C MET A 1 -76.50 -16.66 -30.64
N PHE A 2 -75.21 -16.45 -30.89
CA PHE A 2 -74.35 -15.29 -30.57
C PHE A 2 -73.63 -15.26 -29.21
N SER A 3 -72.33 -15.54 -29.33
CA SER A 3 -71.23 -15.38 -28.39
C SER A 3 -70.82 -13.91 -28.22
N VAL A 4 -70.34 -13.53 -27.05
CA VAL A 4 -69.51 -12.32 -26.89
C VAL A 4 -68.25 -12.65 -26.11
N PHE A 5 -67.13 -12.45 -26.79
CA PHE A 5 -65.74 -12.57 -26.33
C PHE A 5 -65.43 -11.55 -25.23
N GLN A 6 -64.79 -11.99 -24.15
CA GLN A 6 -64.18 -11.13 -23.14
C GLN A 6 -62.69 -10.97 -23.49
N ARG A 7 -62.27 -9.78 -23.94
CA ARG A 7 -60.85 -9.45 -24.17
C ARG A 7 -60.29 -8.76 -22.91
N MET A 8 -59.35 -9.42 -22.23
CA MET A 8 -58.45 -8.80 -21.25
C MET A 8 -57.46 -7.89 -21.99
N VAL A 9 -57.36 -6.63 -21.59
CA VAL A 9 -56.29 -5.72 -21.98
C VAL A 9 -55.26 -5.75 -20.86
N LEU A 10 -54.08 -6.33 -21.12
CA LEU A 10 -52.91 -6.18 -20.26
C LEU A 10 -52.18 -4.90 -20.67
N VAL A 11 -52.12 -3.92 -19.77
CA VAL A 11 -51.28 -2.73 -19.92
C VAL A 11 -49.90 -3.07 -19.35
N PHE A 12 -48.91 -3.19 -20.22
CA PHE A 12 -47.50 -3.28 -19.84
C PHE A 12 -46.99 -1.86 -19.52
N ILE A 13 -46.78 -1.55 -18.25
CA ILE A 13 -46.05 -0.35 -17.82
C ILE A 13 -44.57 -0.72 -17.83
N LEU A 14 -43.84 -0.23 -18.84
CA LEU A 14 -42.39 -0.35 -18.92
C LEU A 14 -41.79 0.65 -17.91
N SER A 15 -41.44 0.19 -16.71
CA SER A 15 -40.68 1.00 -15.75
C SER A 15 -39.21 1.01 -16.17
N THR A 16 -38.78 2.09 -16.81
CA THR A 16 -37.35 2.39 -16.99
C THR A 16 -36.73 2.66 -15.62
N THR A 17 -36.02 1.70 -15.06
CA THR A 17 -35.11 1.93 -13.94
C THR A 17 -33.94 2.76 -14.46
N ILE A 18 -33.99 4.07 -14.21
CA ILE A 18 -32.82 4.94 -14.33
C ILE A 18 -31.88 4.53 -13.19
N VAL A 19 -30.80 3.83 -13.52
CA VAL A 19 -29.67 3.66 -12.61
C VAL A 19 -28.98 5.02 -12.57
N GLN A 20 -29.27 5.84 -11.56
CA GLN A 20 -28.38 6.97 -11.25
C GLN A 20 -27.09 6.35 -10.71
N VAL A 21 -26.03 6.41 -11.51
CA VAL A 21 -24.67 6.18 -11.03
C VAL A 21 -24.31 7.40 -10.19
N GLY A 22 -24.61 7.36 -8.89
CA GLY A 22 -24.09 8.36 -7.96
C GLY A 22 -22.58 8.22 -7.92
N ARG A 23 -21.85 9.21 -8.40
CA ARG A 23 -20.42 9.32 -8.10
C ARG A 23 -20.31 9.80 -6.64
N GLY A 24 -19.44 9.17 -5.86
CA GLY A 24 -19.16 9.63 -4.50
C GLY A 24 -18.49 11.00 -4.57
N GLN A 25 -19.03 11.96 -3.81
CA GLN A 25 -18.56 13.33 -3.78
C GLN A 25 -17.42 13.48 -2.77
N LEU A 26 -16.48 14.41 -3.02
CA LEU A 26 -15.51 14.82 -2.01
C LEU A 26 -16.26 15.30 -0.76
N GLN A 27 -15.80 14.89 0.42
CA GLN A 27 -16.36 15.40 1.67
C GLN A 27 -15.29 16.22 2.37
N VAL A 28 -15.66 17.42 2.83
CA VAL A 28 -14.79 18.28 3.64
C VAL A 28 -15.51 18.65 4.94
N THR A 29 -14.77 18.62 6.06
CA THR A 29 -15.22 19.14 7.35
C THR A 29 -14.26 20.24 7.82
N THR A 30 -14.82 21.35 8.27
CA THR A 30 -14.09 22.51 8.79
C THR A 30 -14.30 22.64 10.31
N GLY A 31 -13.75 23.68 10.95
CA GLY A 31 -13.91 23.87 12.39
C GLY A 31 -12.87 23.16 13.26
N HIS A 32 -11.72 22.82 12.68
CA HIS A 32 -10.67 22.04 13.33
C HIS A 32 -9.48 22.92 13.72
N GLY A 33 -8.96 22.74 14.95
CA GLY A 33 -7.75 23.42 15.40
C GLY A 33 -6.46 22.85 14.77
N ALA A 34 -5.37 23.61 14.85
CA ALA A 34 -4.08 23.26 14.27
C ALA A 34 -3.58 21.86 14.68
N GLU A 35 -3.70 21.52 15.97
CA GLU A 35 -3.30 20.20 16.47
C GLU A 35 -4.15 19.09 15.86
N GLU A 36 -5.46 19.28 15.75
CA GLU A 36 -6.38 18.26 15.22
C GLU A 36 -6.13 18.00 13.74
N LEU A 37 -5.83 19.06 12.98
CA LEU A 37 -5.42 18.98 11.58
C LEU A 37 -4.08 18.26 11.46
N LEU A 38 -3.08 18.63 12.27
CA LEU A 38 -1.75 18.00 12.24
C LEU A 38 -1.82 16.51 12.58
N GLN A 39 -2.62 16.11 13.59
CA GLN A 39 -2.76 14.70 13.97
C GLN A 39 -3.19 13.81 12.80
N MET A 40 -3.97 14.34 11.85
CA MET A 40 -4.38 13.58 10.67
C MET A 40 -3.20 13.26 9.73
N LEU A 41 -2.17 14.10 9.71
CA LEU A 41 -1.00 13.91 8.86
C LEU A 41 0.04 12.95 9.44
N LEU A 42 0.06 12.74 10.76
CA LEU A 42 1.14 12.03 11.44
C LEU A 42 1.16 10.54 11.09
N GLY A 43 2.27 10.13 10.48
CA GLY A 43 2.61 8.74 10.22
C GLY A 43 3.66 8.20 11.18
N GLN A 44 4.30 7.08 10.79
CA GLN A 44 5.29 6.42 11.62
C GLN A 44 6.60 7.22 11.70
N GLY A 45 7.29 7.10 12.83
CA GLY A 45 8.67 7.56 12.99
C GLY A 45 8.86 9.07 13.10
N VAL A 46 7.82 9.85 13.36
CA VAL A 46 7.93 11.28 13.66
C VAL A 46 7.34 11.58 15.03
N VAL A 47 7.97 12.49 15.76
CA VAL A 47 7.41 13.08 16.99
C VAL A 47 7.30 14.57 16.75
N VAL A 48 6.12 15.15 17.00
CA VAL A 48 5.85 16.57 16.77
C VAL A 48 5.57 17.32 18.07
N SER A 49 5.84 18.62 18.05
CA SER A 49 5.61 19.55 19.16
C SER A 49 5.42 20.98 18.65
N ASN A 50 5.04 21.91 19.52
CA ASN A 50 4.95 23.35 19.20
C ASN A 50 4.10 23.65 17.95
N VAL A 51 2.92 23.05 17.86
CA VAL A 51 2.00 23.24 16.73
C VAL A 51 1.40 24.64 16.78
N THR A 52 1.48 25.37 15.68
CA THR A 52 0.90 26.69 15.51
C THR A 52 0.30 26.85 14.11
N SER A 53 -0.54 27.85 13.93
CA SER A 53 -1.17 28.12 12.64
C SER A 53 -1.44 29.60 12.44
N VAL A 54 -1.46 30.03 11.19
CA VAL A 54 -1.90 31.37 10.76
C VAL A 54 -2.91 31.20 9.64
N GLY A 55 -3.98 32.00 9.63
CA GLY A 55 -4.93 32.02 8.52
C GLY A 55 -5.95 30.88 8.47
N LEU A 56 -6.03 29.94 9.44
CA LEU A 56 -7.05 28.86 9.37
C LEU A 56 -8.50 29.35 9.22
N ILE A 57 -8.77 30.60 9.63
CA ILE A 57 -10.07 31.26 9.57
C ILE A 57 -9.85 32.63 8.91
N ALA A 58 -10.78 33.06 8.05
CA ALA A 58 -10.73 34.36 7.41
C ALA A 58 -10.77 35.53 8.43
N THR A 59 -10.03 36.60 8.17
CA THR A 59 -9.86 37.74 9.11
C THR A 59 -11.18 38.47 9.38
N GLU A 60 -12.03 38.61 8.37
CA GLU A 60 -13.30 39.35 8.49
C GLU A 60 -14.55 38.45 8.54
N ASN A 61 -14.40 37.14 8.36
CA ASN A 61 -15.51 36.19 8.38
C ASN A 61 -15.17 34.88 9.12
N PRO A 62 -15.59 34.72 10.40
CA PRO A 62 -15.26 33.54 11.19
C PRO A 62 -15.98 32.25 10.73
N GLU A 63 -16.90 32.34 9.77
CA GLU A 63 -17.57 31.18 9.17
C GLU A 63 -16.77 30.56 8.02
N VAL A 64 -15.81 31.30 7.44
CA VAL A 64 -14.95 30.85 6.35
C VAL A 64 -13.66 30.27 6.91
N TRP A 65 -13.39 29.01 6.55
CA TRP A 65 -12.23 28.26 7.03
C TRP A 65 -11.31 27.93 5.87
N GLN A 66 -10.05 28.35 5.94
CA GLN A 66 -9.02 28.02 4.96
C GLN A 66 -8.45 26.60 5.13
N ALA A 67 -8.91 25.86 6.14
CA ALA A 67 -8.45 24.52 6.41
C ALA A 67 -9.58 23.57 6.83
N GLY A 68 -9.45 22.30 6.42
CA GLY A 68 -10.41 21.26 6.77
C GLY A 68 -9.83 19.85 6.62
N LYS A 69 -10.59 18.85 7.07
CA LYS A 69 -10.29 17.45 6.78
C LYS A 69 -11.10 17.00 5.59
N PHE A 70 -10.52 16.23 4.69
CA PHE A 70 -11.24 15.67 3.55
C PHE A 70 -11.30 14.14 3.56
N PHE A 71 -12.32 13.60 2.92
CA PHE A 71 -12.58 12.17 2.76
C PHE A 71 -13.17 11.86 1.37
N ASN A 72 -13.09 10.58 0.96
CA ASN A 72 -13.52 10.06 -0.34
C ASN A 72 -12.76 10.64 -1.54
N GLY A 73 -11.54 11.15 -1.35
CA GLY A 73 -10.78 11.79 -2.43
C GLY A 73 -10.33 10.83 -3.54
N ILE A 74 -10.21 9.51 -3.29
CA ILE A 74 -9.99 8.52 -4.35
C ILE A 74 -11.20 8.48 -5.29
N VAL A 75 -12.41 8.46 -4.73
CA VAL A 75 -13.65 8.45 -5.53
C VAL A 75 -13.82 9.78 -6.27
N ALA A 76 -13.36 10.88 -5.66
CA ALA A 76 -13.38 12.21 -6.27
C ALA A 76 -12.33 12.41 -7.39
N GLY A 77 -11.29 11.57 -7.45
CA GLY A 77 -10.27 11.59 -8.51
C GLY A 77 -8.90 12.14 -8.11
N ILE A 78 -8.73 12.64 -6.87
CA ILE A 78 -7.50 13.25 -6.35
C ILE A 78 -6.35 12.23 -6.24
N GLY A 79 -6.70 10.94 -6.07
CA GLY A 79 -5.73 9.88 -5.81
C GLY A 79 -5.26 9.78 -4.35
N ILE A 80 -5.85 10.59 -3.47
CA ILE A 80 -5.68 10.55 -2.00
C ILE A 80 -7.04 10.33 -1.38
N ASP A 81 -7.21 9.33 -0.51
CA ASP A 81 -8.54 8.99 0.01
C ASP A 81 -9.04 9.95 1.08
N SER A 82 -8.16 10.30 2.02
CA SER A 82 -8.46 11.22 3.11
C SER A 82 -7.22 11.96 3.56
N GLY A 83 -7.41 13.11 4.19
CA GLY A 83 -6.30 13.95 4.61
C GLY A 83 -6.67 15.34 5.07
N LEU A 84 -5.67 16.22 5.10
CA LEU A 84 -5.81 17.64 5.38
C LEU A 84 -5.95 18.43 4.07
N LEU A 85 -6.89 19.36 4.02
CA LEU A 85 -6.97 20.39 3.00
C LEU A 85 -6.55 21.72 3.63
N LEU A 86 -5.58 22.39 3.01
CA LEU A 86 -5.32 23.82 3.22
C LEU A 86 -5.63 24.54 1.90
N THR A 87 -6.22 25.71 1.94
CA THR A 87 -6.58 26.50 0.76
C THR A 87 -6.34 27.99 1.01
N SER A 88 -6.23 28.78 -0.05
CA SER A 88 -6.24 30.24 0.03
C SER A 88 -7.65 30.84 0.14
N GLY A 89 -8.73 30.07 -0.01
CA GLY A 89 -10.09 30.56 0.30
C GLY A 89 -10.90 29.65 1.21
N ASP A 90 -12.16 29.36 0.87
CA ASP A 90 -13.00 28.50 1.72
C ASP A 90 -12.79 27.01 1.41
N ALA A 91 -12.33 26.24 2.39
CA ALA A 91 -12.13 24.81 2.26
C ALA A 91 -13.40 24.05 1.85
N LEU A 92 -14.59 24.59 2.12
CA LEU A 92 -15.85 23.99 1.66
C LEU A 92 -16.09 24.14 0.16
N LEU A 93 -15.46 25.12 -0.51
CA LEU A 93 -15.57 25.30 -1.96
C LEU A 93 -14.79 24.24 -2.74
N ALA A 94 -13.84 23.53 -2.13
CA ALA A 94 -13.20 22.39 -2.77
C ALA A 94 -14.20 21.26 -3.14
N ILE A 95 -15.36 21.21 -2.49
CA ILE A 95 -16.42 20.24 -2.75
C ILE A 95 -17.11 20.59 -4.07
N GLY A 96 -16.89 19.79 -5.11
CA GLY A 96 -17.65 19.89 -6.36
C GLY A 96 -19.18 19.68 -6.20
N PRO A 97 -19.94 19.69 -7.31
CA PRO A 97 -19.43 19.48 -8.67
C PRO A 97 -18.76 20.72 -9.27
N ASN A 98 -17.59 20.61 -9.92
CA ASN A 98 -17.02 21.70 -10.74
C ASN A 98 -18.09 22.16 -11.74
N ASN A 99 -18.66 23.31 -11.45
CA ASN A 99 -19.73 23.90 -12.24
C ASN A 99 -19.58 25.41 -12.38
N ASN A 100 -18.67 26.00 -11.59
CA ASN A 100 -18.16 27.33 -11.74
C ASN A 100 -16.80 27.27 -12.47
N GLY A 101 -16.48 28.27 -13.30
CA GLY A 101 -15.21 28.30 -14.04
C GLY A 101 -14.19 29.24 -13.39
N GLY A 102 -14.13 29.23 -12.06
CA GLY A 102 -13.52 30.25 -11.22
C GLY A 102 -14.35 30.54 -9.99
N ASP A 103 -14.29 29.65 -9.01
CA ASP A 103 -14.83 29.88 -7.65
C ASP A 103 -13.77 30.51 -6.73
N GLY A 104 -14.21 31.18 -5.66
CA GLY A 104 -13.28 31.76 -4.71
C GLY A 104 -13.90 32.65 -3.65
N ILE A 105 -13.26 32.72 -2.48
CA ILE A 105 -13.63 33.65 -1.40
C ILE A 105 -12.37 34.34 -0.87
N PRO A 106 -12.23 35.67 -1.08
CA PRO A 106 -11.19 36.45 -0.44
C PRO A 106 -11.34 36.37 1.09
N THR A 107 -10.31 35.86 1.76
CA THR A 107 -10.31 35.66 3.22
C THR A 107 -9.75 36.87 3.95
N LEU A 108 -9.12 37.79 3.22
CA LEU A 108 -8.45 38.99 3.71
C LEU A 108 -7.38 38.67 4.75
N ASN A 109 -6.83 37.46 4.68
CA ASN A 109 -5.70 37.06 5.48
C ASN A 109 -4.43 37.62 4.84
N GLY A 110 -3.43 37.90 5.68
CA GLY A 110 -2.15 38.36 5.15
C GLY A 110 -1.48 37.29 4.29
N GLY A 111 -0.67 37.70 3.32
CA GLY A 111 0.19 36.79 2.58
C GLY A 111 1.37 36.25 3.39
N ASP A 112 2.22 35.49 2.70
CA ASP A 112 3.45 34.92 3.22
C ASP A 112 4.69 35.32 2.40
N LEU A 113 5.67 35.92 3.07
CA LEU A 113 6.89 36.42 2.42
C LEU A 113 7.78 35.29 1.87
N ASP A 114 7.77 34.11 2.49
CA ASP A 114 8.59 32.99 2.03
C ASP A 114 8.00 32.39 0.74
N LEU A 115 6.67 32.29 0.68
CA LEU A 115 5.96 31.98 -0.56
C LEU A 115 6.19 33.04 -1.65
N GLY A 116 6.07 34.33 -1.31
CA GLY A 116 6.33 35.41 -2.28
C GLY A 116 7.75 35.39 -2.85
N ALA A 117 8.74 34.97 -2.06
CA ALA A 117 10.11 34.79 -2.53
C ALA A 117 10.28 33.63 -3.52
N ILE A 118 9.43 32.59 -3.45
CA ILE A 118 9.41 31.48 -4.42
C ILE A 118 8.91 31.95 -5.79
N ILE A 119 7.80 32.69 -5.81
CA ILE A 119 7.10 33.06 -7.04
C ILE A 119 7.48 34.44 -7.59
N GLY A 120 8.17 35.27 -6.81
CA GLY A 120 8.62 36.60 -7.23
C GLY A 120 7.52 37.65 -7.26
N THR A 121 6.40 37.43 -6.57
CA THR A 121 5.29 38.40 -6.42
C THR A 121 4.82 38.44 -4.96
N ILE A 122 3.96 39.40 -4.62
CA ILE A 122 3.27 39.41 -3.34
C ILE A 122 2.24 38.27 -3.29
N THR A 123 2.05 37.73 -2.10
CA THR A 123 1.01 36.74 -1.83
C THR A 123 -0.07 37.36 -0.94
N GLU A 124 -1.27 36.80 -1.01
CA GLU A 124 -2.44 37.18 -0.23
C GLU A 124 -3.10 35.89 0.32
N ASP A 125 -3.96 36.03 1.33
CA ASP A 125 -4.77 34.94 1.86
C ASP A 125 -4.00 33.65 2.25
N ALA A 126 -2.88 33.83 2.97
CA ALA A 126 -2.05 32.69 3.35
C ALA A 126 -2.68 31.85 4.46
N CYS A 127 -2.79 30.55 4.21
CA CYS A 127 -3.11 29.53 5.21
C CYS A 127 -1.86 28.71 5.55
N ILE A 128 -1.48 28.74 6.84
CA ILE A 128 -0.20 28.23 7.32
C ILE A 128 -0.39 27.31 8.53
N LEU A 129 0.26 26.15 8.49
CA LEU A 129 0.41 25.22 9.61
C LEU A 129 1.89 24.99 9.89
N GLU A 130 2.33 25.20 11.13
CA GLU A 130 3.73 25.09 11.54
C GLU A 130 3.86 24.19 12.77
N PHE A 131 4.97 23.47 12.87
CA PHE A 131 5.30 22.66 14.03
C PHE A 131 6.77 22.28 14.05
N ASP A 132 7.27 21.93 15.23
CA ASP A 132 8.57 21.30 15.37
C ASP A 132 8.43 19.78 15.27
N PHE A 133 9.42 19.11 14.69
CA PHE A 133 9.46 17.66 14.64
C PHE A 133 10.85 17.08 14.90
N VAL A 134 10.86 15.83 15.36
CA VAL A 134 12.05 15.00 15.52
C VAL A 134 11.83 13.72 14.70
N PRO A 135 12.60 13.50 13.60
CA PRO A 135 12.49 12.32 12.77
C PRO A 135 13.25 11.15 13.40
N MET A 136 12.68 9.95 13.32
CA MET A 136 13.30 8.74 13.85
C MET A 136 14.36 8.18 12.90
N TYR A 137 14.23 8.41 11.59
CA TYR A 137 15.18 7.96 10.58
C TYR A 137 15.65 9.14 9.72
N ASP A 138 16.43 8.86 8.69
CA ASP A 138 17.23 9.85 7.96
C ASP A 138 16.47 10.58 6.84
N THR A 139 15.16 10.35 6.74
CA THR A 139 14.35 10.96 5.70
C THR A 139 12.92 11.16 6.20
N ILE A 140 12.30 12.26 5.79
CA ILE A 140 10.87 12.50 5.93
C ILE A 140 10.18 12.52 4.56
N ALA A 141 8.87 12.24 4.55
CA ALA A 141 8.05 12.34 3.35
C ALA A 141 6.68 12.96 3.64
N PHE A 142 6.05 13.52 2.60
CA PHE A 142 4.63 13.87 2.52
C PHE A 142 4.09 13.44 1.16
N ARG A 143 2.82 13.04 1.10
CA ARG A 143 2.12 12.86 -0.17
C ARG A 143 1.04 13.92 -0.30
N TYR A 144 0.99 14.57 -1.46
CA TYR A 144 0.10 15.72 -1.66
C TYR A 144 -0.37 15.88 -3.10
N SER A 145 -1.45 16.63 -3.27
CA SER A 145 -1.93 17.12 -4.56
C SER A 145 -2.23 18.61 -4.46
N PHE A 146 -1.65 19.42 -5.34
CA PHE A 146 -1.94 20.85 -5.45
C PHE A 146 -3.04 21.07 -6.49
N ALA A 147 -3.98 21.95 -6.22
CA ALA A 147 -5.17 22.23 -7.01
C ALA A 147 -5.43 23.73 -7.08
N SER A 148 -6.07 24.19 -8.14
CA SER A 148 -6.35 25.63 -8.33
C SER A 148 -7.50 25.86 -9.29
N GLU A 149 -8.29 26.90 -9.02
CA GLU A 149 -9.26 27.52 -9.93
C GLU A 149 -8.58 28.32 -11.03
N GLU A 150 -7.30 28.65 -10.87
CA GLU A 150 -6.53 29.39 -11.88
C GLU A 150 -6.09 28.53 -13.08
N TYR A 151 -6.13 27.20 -12.91
CA TYR A 151 -5.81 26.28 -13.98
C TYR A 151 -6.91 26.27 -15.06
N ASN A 152 -6.64 26.28 -16.36
CA ASN A 152 -5.38 26.68 -16.99
C ASN A 152 -5.44 28.11 -17.54
N ASP A 153 -6.51 28.84 -17.24
CA ASP A 153 -6.84 30.10 -17.90
C ASP A 153 -5.90 31.25 -17.49
N PHE A 154 -5.33 31.17 -16.28
CA PHE A 154 -4.48 32.22 -15.72
C PHE A 154 -2.99 31.84 -15.59
N VAL A 155 -2.62 30.66 -16.07
CA VAL A 155 -1.22 30.23 -16.19
C VAL A 155 -0.41 31.27 -16.99
N ASN A 156 0.65 31.77 -16.37
CA ASN A 156 1.52 32.86 -16.85
C ASN A 156 0.75 34.16 -17.19
N GLY A 157 -0.41 34.36 -16.57
CA GLY A 157 -1.35 35.45 -16.84
C GLY A 157 -1.22 36.68 -15.93
N GLY A 158 -0.33 36.66 -14.94
CA GLY A 158 -0.14 37.75 -13.96
C GLY A 158 -0.36 37.33 -12.51
N VAL A 159 -0.84 36.11 -12.31
CA VAL A 159 -1.06 35.43 -11.03
C VAL A 159 -0.20 34.18 -10.93
N ASN A 160 0.06 33.69 -9.71
CA ASN A 160 0.90 32.52 -9.49
C ASN A 160 0.71 31.89 -8.10
N ASP A 161 -0.48 31.36 -7.83
CA ASP A 161 -0.74 30.66 -6.57
C ASP A 161 0.27 29.56 -6.29
N VAL A 162 0.63 29.44 -5.02
CA VAL A 162 1.80 28.67 -4.61
C VAL A 162 1.59 27.90 -3.32
N PHE A 163 2.17 26.71 -3.30
CA PHE A 163 2.25 25.85 -2.15
C PHE A 163 3.71 25.51 -1.82
N ALA A 164 4.08 25.49 -0.54
CA ALA A 164 5.42 25.10 -0.10
C ALA A 164 5.44 24.32 1.22
N PHE A 165 6.49 23.50 1.34
CA PHE A 165 6.93 22.88 2.59
C PHE A 165 8.31 23.43 2.94
N PHE A 166 8.40 24.31 3.92
CA PHE A 166 9.67 24.86 4.38
C PHE A 166 10.21 24.06 5.57
N ILE A 167 11.43 23.54 5.42
CA ILE A 167 12.16 22.89 6.51
C ILE A 167 13.32 23.78 6.99
N THR A 168 13.44 23.91 8.31
CA THR A 168 14.56 24.59 8.98
C THR A 168 15.16 23.64 10.01
N GLY A 169 16.48 23.46 10.01
CA GLY A 169 17.17 22.53 10.91
C GLY A 169 18.52 22.05 10.34
N PRO A 170 19.16 21.03 10.92
CA PRO A 170 20.45 20.52 10.43
C PRO A 170 20.36 19.97 9.01
N ASN A 171 21.32 20.31 8.15
CA ASN A 171 21.42 19.71 6.81
C ASN A 171 22.46 18.57 6.84
N PRO A 172 22.09 17.32 6.50
CA PRO A 172 23.04 16.19 6.43
C PRO A 172 24.25 16.43 5.52
N SER A 173 24.12 17.30 4.51
CA SER A 173 25.22 17.68 3.61
C SER A 173 26.14 18.78 4.17
N GLY A 174 25.88 19.25 5.40
CA GLY A 174 26.61 20.32 6.08
C GLY A 174 25.81 21.63 6.19
N GLY A 175 25.99 22.35 7.31
CA GLY A 175 25.26 23.59 7.61
C GLY A 175 23.83 23.32 8.09
N THR A 176 22.91 24.21 7.75
CA THR A 176 21.49 24.15 8.12
C THR A 176 20.59 24.32 6.90
N TYR A 177 19.48 23.59 6.87
CA TYR A 177 18.31 24.03 6.13
C TYR A 177 17.80 25.32 6.77
N ASP A 178 17.59 26.33 5.93
CA ASP A 178 16.99 27.61 6.31
C ASP A 178 15.81 27.83 5.37
N LYS A 179 14.60 27.54 5.85
CA LYS A 179 13.36 27.59 5.08
C LYS A 179 13.50 26.92 3.70
N PHE A 180 14.08 25.73 3.68
CA PHE A 180 14.32 25.00 2.44
C PHE A 180 13.00 24.42 1.93
N ASN A 181 12.58 24.77 0.72
CA ASN A 181 11.34 24.25 0.14
C ASN A 181 11.53 22.82 -0.41
N ILE A 182 10.70 21.88 0.03
CA ILE A 182 10.67 20.49 -0.45
C ILE A 182 9.44 20.14 -1.31
N ALA A 183 8.51 21.08 -1.49
CA ALA A 183 7.42 20.97 -2.47
C ALA A 183 7.95 21.35 -3.86
N ILE A 184 8.64 20.41 -4.50
CA ILE A 184 9.28 20.59 -5.81
C ILE A 184 8.72 19.60 -6.83
N ILE A 185 8.77 19.98 -8.11
CA ILE A 185 8.44 19.10 -9.22
C ILE A 185 9.38 17.89 -9.20
N PRO A 186 8.87 16.65 -9.31
CA PRO A 186 9.67 15.45 -9.14
C PRO A 186 10.93 15.45 -10.03
N LYS A 187 12.08 15.15 -9.40
CA LYS A 187 13.42 15.09 -10.03
C LYS A 187 13.97 16.43 -10.52
N THR A 188 13.47 17.54 -9.99
CA THR A 188 13.96 18.89 -10.31
C THR A 188 14.27 19.69 -9.04
N SER A 189 14.60 20.97 -9.19
CA SER A 189 14.62 21.97 -8.11
C SER A 189 13.54 23.05 -8.30
N VAL A 190 12.57 22.80 -9.18
CA VAL A 190 11.51 23.75 -9.53
C VAL A 190 10.40 23.65 -8.49
N PRO A 191 10.01 24.73 -7.80
CA PRO A 191 8.88 24.74 -6.87
C PRO A 191 7.55 24.44 -7.56
N VAL A 192 6.57 23.92 -6.84
CA VAL A 192 5.20 23.74 -7.34
C VAL A 192 4.42 25.05 -7.21
N SER A 193 3.90 25.55 -8.34
CA SER A 193 2.95 26.65 -8.42
C SER A 193 2.15 26.50 -9.73
N ILE A 194 1.11 27.30 -9.93
CA ILE A 194 0.31 27.22 -11.16
C ILE A 194 1.14 27.47 -12.42
N ASN A 195 2.15 28.35 -12.35
CA ASN A 195 2.99 28.67 -13.50
C ASN A 195 4.06 27.62 -13.81
N THR A 196 4.44 26.78 -12.83
CA THR A 196 5.53 25.81 -13.00
C THR A 196 5.07 24.38 -13.27
N LEU A 197 3.79 24.05 -13.02
CA LEU A 197 3.19 22.76 -13.35
C LEU A 197 1.82 22.98 -13.97
N ASN A 198 1.70 22.85 -15.29
CA ASN A 198 0.44 23.12 -15.99
C ASN A 198 0.43 22.54 -17.41
N ASN A 199 -0.72 22.64 -18.07
CA ASN A 199 -0.90 22.25 -19.47
C ASN A 199 -0.85 23.46 -20.44
N GLY A 200 -0.34 24.60 -19.98
CA GLY A 200 -0.27 25.87 -20.70
C GLY A 200 -1.62 26.60 -20.85
N ASN A 201 -1.56 27.83 -21.34
CA ASN A 201 -2.70 28.75 -21.44
C ASN A 201 -3.18 28.88 -22.90
N ASN A 202 -4.49 29.04 -23.13
CA ASN A 202 -5.02 29.55 -24.39
C ASN A 202 -5.78 30.86 -24.14
N SER A 203 -5.20 31.98 -24.55
CA SER A 203 -5.91 33.26 -24.62
C SER A 203 -6.96 33.26 -25.75
N ALA A 204 -8.01 32.43 -25.66
CA ALA A 204 -9.17 32.46 -26.56
C ALA A 204 -10.37 31.64 -26.04
N GLY A 205 -11.09 32.18 -25.04
CA GLY A 205 -12.56 32.09 -24.93
C GLY A 205 -13.25 30.73 -25.07
N SER A 206 -12.64 29.63 -24.60
CA SER A 206 -13.37 28.39 -24.38
C SER A 206 -13.98 28.44 -22.97
N PRO A 207 -15.28 28.15 -22.77
CA PRO A 207 -15.88 28.21 -21.45
C PRO A 207 -15.50 26.93 -20.69
N ASN A 208 -14.41 26.96 -19.93
CA ASN A 208 -13.90 25.87 -19.07
C ASN A 208 -12.85 24.99 -19.77
N CYS A 209 -11.63 25.55 -19.88
CA CYS A 209 -10.35 24.87 -20.09
C CYS A 209 -10.08 24.19 -21.43
N ARG A 210 -9.25 24.85 -22.24
CA ARG A 210 -8.42 24.17 -23.25
C ARG A 210 -7.03 24.78 -23.30
N GLY A 211 -6.09 24.24 -22.53
CA GLY A 211 -4.66 24.51 -22.69
C GLY A 211 -4.13 23.91 -24.00
N ASN A 212 -3.32 24.68 -24.74
CA ASN A 212 -2.57 24.18 -25.90
C ASN A 212 -1.05 24.40 -25.75
N GLY A 213 -0.60 24.67 -24.52
CA GLY A 213 0.81 24.71 -24.16
C GLY A 213 1.46 26.09 -24.01
N PRO A 214 2.81 26.14 -23.91
CA PRO A 214 3.66 24.95 -23.77
C PRO A 214 3.36 24.23 -22.46
N CYS A 215 3.27 22.90 -22.51
CA CYS A 215 3.08 22.09 -21.31
C CYS A 215 4.34 22.17 -20.44
N GLU A 216 4.15 22.44 -19.15
CA GLU A 216 5.19 22.42 -18.13
C GLU A 216 4.89 21.29 -17.16
N TYR A 217 5.65 20.19 -17.27
CA TYR A 217 5.50 18.99 -16.45
C TYR A 217 4.08 18.41 -16.40
N CYS A 218 3.30 18.59 -17.46
CA CYS A 218 1.90 18.17 -17.55
C CYS A 218 1.67 16.66 -17.38
N GLN A 219 2.72 15.81 -17.38
CA GLN A 219 2.59 14.41 -16.95
C GLN A 219 2.17 14.27 -15.48
N TYR A 220 2.34 15.32 -14.69
CA TYR A 220 1.89 15.42 -13.31
C TYR A 220 0.64 16.29 -13.16
N TYR A 221 0.02 16.71 -14.25
CA TYR A 221 -1.18 17.55 -14.25
C TYR A 221 -2.42 16.71 -14.60
N VAL A 222 -3.52 16.99 -13.91
CA VAL A 222 -4.85 16.41 -14.14
C VAL A 222 -5.82 17.57 -14.41
N ASP A 223 -6.40 17.54 -15.61
CA ASP A 223 -7.44 18.47 -16.03
C ASP A 223 -8.77 18.07 -15.38
N ASN A 224 -9.46 19.01 -14.72
CA ASN A 224 -10.71 18.74 -14.00
C ASN A 224 -11.93 19.50 -14.52
N CYS A 225 -11.77 20.30 -15.58
CA CYS A 225 -12.79 21.22 -16.09
C CYS A 225 -14.00 20.59 -16.78
N ILE A 226 -14.16 19.27 -16.69
CA ILE A 226 -15.38 18.60 -17.13
C ILE A 226 -16.52 19.04 -16.20
N TYR A 227 -17.52 19.71 -16.75
CA TYR A 227 -18.71 20.12 -15.99
C TYR A 227 -19.30 18.93 -15.21
N GLY A 228 -19.46 19.09 -13.90
CA GLY A 228 -19.93 18.05 -13.01
C GLY A 228 -18.83 17.20 -12.37
N SER A 229 -17.54 17.56 -12.53
CA SER A 229 -16.44 16.84 -11.89
C SER A 229 -16.55 16.86 -10.37
N PRO A 230 -16.09 15.83 -9.63
CA PRO A 230 -16.36 15.70 -8.19
C PRO A 230 -15.60 16.67 -7.26
N ILE A 231 -14.80 17.58 -7.79
CA ILE A 231 -13.98 18.58 -7.07
C ILE A 231 -14.21 19.89 -7.80
N GLU A 232 -14.27 21.03 -7.11
CA GLU A 232 -14.51 22.33 -7.78
C GLU A 232 -13.31 22.79 -8.61
N TYR A 233 -12.08 22.78 -8.04
CA TYR A 233 -10.86 23.23 -8.73
C TYR A 233 -10.75 22.79 -10.19
N ASP A 234 -10.43 23.73 -11.09
CA ASP A 234 -10.33 23.48 -12.53
C ASP A 234 -9.16 22.56 -12.92
N GLY A 235 -8.10 22.51 -12.11
CA GLY A 235 -7.01 21.56 -12.28
C GLY A 235 -6.36 21.14 -10.99
N TYR A 236 -5.70 19.98 -11.01
CA TYR A 236 -4.88 19.54 -9.90
C TYR A 236 -3.73 18.65 -10.35
N THR A 237 -2.77 18.40 -9.47
CA THR A 237 -1.64 17.53 -9.77
C THR A 237 -1.99 16.06 -9.56
N THR A 238 -1.30 15.14 -10.25
CA THR A 238 -1.17 13.77 -9.73
C THR A 238 -0.59 13.79 -8.31
N VAL A 239 -0.77 12.73 -7.52
CA VAL A 239 -0.16 12.69 -6.18
C VAL A 239 1.37 12.79 -6.27
N LEU A 240 1.92 13.88 -5.75
CA LEU A 240 3.34 14.14 -5.64
C LEU A 240 3.86 13.71 -4.27
N THR A 241 5.17 13.51 -4.17
CA THR A 241 5.83 13.20 -2.90
C THR A 241 6.89 14.27 -2.63
N ALA A 242 6.72 15.01 -1.53
CA ALA A 242 7.76 15.90 -1.01
C ALA A 242 8.63 15.12 -0.04
N MET A 243 9.95 15.24 -0.15
CA MET A 243 10.90 14.47 0.66
C MET A 243 12.09 15.32 1.07
N ALA A 244 12.64 15.06 2.26
CA ALA A 244 13.88 15.67 2.72
C ALA A 244 14.74 14.62 3.42
N VAL A 245 16.03 14.56 3.07
CA VAL A 245 17.01 13.84 3.91
C VAL A 245 17.25 14.69 5.14
N VAL A 246 17.16 14.08 6.30
CA VAL A 246 17.29 14.71 7.62
C VAL A 246 18.30 13.94 8.44
N VAL A 247 18.92 14.61 9.40
CA VAL A 247 19.69 13.96 10.45
C VAL A 247 18.69 13.38 11.46
N PRO A 248 18.68 12.06 11.69
CA PRO A 248 17.81 11.45 12.67
C PRO A 248 17.96 12.13 14.04
N CYS A 249 16.84 12.32 14.71
CA CYS A 249 16.78 12.65 16.14
C CYS A 249 17.33 14.03 16.49
N GLN A 250 17.45 14.87 15.46
CA GLN A 250 17.61 16.30 15.59
C GLN A 250 16.26 16.99 15.49
N SER A 251 16.16 18.18 16.09
CA SER A 251 14.96 19.00 15.97
C SER A 251 14.96 19.75 14.66
N TYR A 252 13.80 19.78 14.03
CA TYR A 252 13.49 20.59 12.85
C TYR A 252 12.24 21.40 13.10
N HIS A 253 12.11 22.49 12.37
CA HIS A 253 10.88 23.25 12.25
C HIS A 253 10.33 23.05 10.83
N LEU A 254 9.05 22.73 10.72
CA LEU A 254 8.35 22.58 9.45
C LEU A 254 7.21 23.60 9.37
N LYS A 255 7.16 24.31 8.24
CA LYS A 255 6.08 25.22 7.88
C LYS A 255 5.45 24.75 6.57
N ILE A 256 4.14 24.50 6.61
CA ILE A 256 3.29 24.20 5.46
C ILE A 256 2.53 25.48 5.14
N ALA A 257 2.64 25.99 3.91
CA ALA A 257 1.99 27.23 3.53
C ALA A 257 1.40 27.16 2.12
N ILE A 258 0.20 27.70 1.96
CA ILE A 258 -0.46 27.97 0.68
C ILE A 258 -1.00 29.40 0.71
N ALA A 259 -0.97 30.10 -0.42
CA ALA A 259 -1.45 31.47 -0.55
C ALA A 259 -1.75 31.79 -2.01
N ASP A 260 -2.62 32.78 -2.23
CA ASP A 260 -2.84 33.34 -3.55
C ASP A 260 -1.63 34.17 -3.97
N GLY A 261 -1.36 34.19 -5.28
CA GLY A 261 -0.20 34.88 -5.85
C GLY A 261 -0.61 36.00 -6.79
N GLY A 262 -0.55 37.25 -6.33
CA GLY A 262 -0.75 38.44 -7.18
C GLY A 262 -2.17 39.02 -7.17
N ASP A 263 -3.19 38.23 -6.85
CA ASP A 263 -4.52 38.68 -6.41
C ASP A 263 -5.09 37.72 -5.34
N GLU A 264 -6.35 37.92 -4.95
CA GLU A 264 -7.09 37.17 -3.90
C GLU A 264 -8.41 36.57 -4.47
N VAL A 265 -8.53 36.43 -5.79
CA VAL A 265 -9.85 36.21 -6.44
C VAL A 265 -10.20 34.74 -6.61
N TYR A 266 -9.23 33.92 -6.98
CA TYR A 266 -9.43 32.51 -7.32
C TYR A 266 -8.64 31.65 -6.37
N ASP A 267 -9.31 30.67 -5.76
CA ASP A 267 -8.69 29.91 -4.68
C ASP A 267 -7.81 28.77 -5.22
N SER A 268 -6.75 28.49 -4.49
CA SER A 268 -5.93 27.29 -4.63
C SER A 268 -5.99 26.42 -3.39
N GLY A 269 -5.80 25.11 -3.56
CA GLY A 269 -5.89 24.11 -2.51
C GLY A 269 -4.74 23.11 -2.55
N VAL A 270 -4.35 22.62 -1.38
CA VAL A 270 -3.45 21.47 -1.25
C VAL A 270 -4.09 20.38 -0.41
N PHE A 271 -4.22 19.20 -1.02
CA PHE A 271 -4.70 17.97 -0.39
C PHE A 271 -3.49 17.17 0.10
N LEU A 272 -3.36 16.99 1.40
CA LEU A 272 -2.25 16.32 2.08
C LEU A 272 -2.70 14.98 2.64
N GLU A 273 -2.09 13.87 2.22
CA GLU A 273 -2.53 12.52 2.58
C GLU A 273 -2.38 12.22 4.08
N ALA A 274 -3.44 11.64 4.66
CA ALA A 274 -3.46 11.22 6.05
C ALA A 274 -2.33 10.22 6.35
N GLY A 275 -1.63 10.42 7.47
CA GLY A 275 -0.51 9.59 7.90
C GLY A 275 0.73 9.64 6.98
N SER A 276 0.77 10.53 5.98
CA SER A 276 1.90 10.59 5.05
C SER A 276 3.12 11.30 5.64
N PHE A 277 2.95 12.20 6.61
CA PHE A 277 4.08 12.82 7.30
C PHE A 277 4.77 11.81 8.21
N SER A 278 5.82 11.21 7.69
CA SER A 278 6.47 10.07 8.31
C SER A 278 7.97 10.11 8.10
N SER A 279 8.68 9.40 8.97
CA SER A 279 10.09 9.06 8.81
C SER A 279 10.22 7.56 9.08
N PRO A 280 9.77 6.69 8.16
CA PRO A 280 9.84 5.26 8.38
C PRO A 280 11.26 4.73 8.13
N GLY A 281 11.53 3.56 8.71
CA GLY A 281 12.69 2.76 8.37
C GLY A 281 12.44 1.86 7.15
N VAL A 282 13.41 1.02 6.82
CA VAL A 282 13.20 -0.14 5.94
C VAL A 282 12.35 -1.13 6.72
N ALA A 283 11.35 -1.74 6.08
CA ALA A 283 10.53 -2.77 6.69
C ALA A 283 10.90 -4.15 6.14
N LEU A 284 11.02 -5.14 7.04
CA LEU A 284 11.22 -6.55 6.73
C LEU A 284 10.00 -7.34 7.19
N GLU A 285 9.19 -7.82 6.25
CA GLU A 285 7.92 -8.49 6.53
C GLU A 285 7.86 -9.86 5.85
N PRO A 286 7.91 -10.97 6.61
CA PRO A 286 7.70 -12.31 6.05
C PRO A 286 6.20 -12.55 5.81
N VAL A 287 5.86 -13.02 4.62
CA VAL A 287 4.50 -13.39 4.23
C VAL A 287 4.47 -14.87 3.85
N TYR A 288 3.73 -15.68 4.60
CA TYR A 288 3.67 -17.12 4.39
C TYR A 288 2.60 -17.50 3.38
N SER A 289 2.92 -18.44 2.49
CA SER A 289 1.96 -19.02 1.54
C SER A 289 1.10 -20.14 2.14
N THR A 290 1.36 -20.49 3.41
CA THR A 290 0.65 -21.56 4.11
C THR A 290 -0.83 -21.22 4.30
N PRO A 291 -1.76 -22.09 3.83
CA PRO A 291 -3.19 -21.96 4.03
C PRO A 291 -3.59 -21.66 5.48
N GLY A 292 -4.60 -20.81 5.64
CA GLY A 292 -5.07 -20.41 6.97
C GLY A 292 -4.20 -19.38 7.69
N GLY A 293 -3.11 -18.91 7.07
CA GLY A 293 -2.25 -17.85 7.62
C GLY A 293 -1.31 -18.35 8.71
N ALA A 294 -0.93 -19.64 8.67
CA ALA A 294 0.05 -20.18 9.60
C ALA A 294 1.40 -19.44 9.45
N PRO A 295 2.08 -19.06 10.54
CA PRO A 295 3.25 -18.19 10.51
C PRO A 295 4.56 -18.94 10.26
N PHE A 296 4.55 -19.95 9.37
CA PHE A 296 5.72 -20.75 8.98
C PHE A 296 5.57 -21.29 7.56
N ALA A 297 6.68 -21.65 6.93
CA ALA A 297 6.74 -22.35 5.66
C ALA A 297 7.11 -23.82 5.86
N VAL A 298 6.59 -24.72 5.03
CA VAL A 298 6.77 -26.17 5.14
C VAL A 298 7.63 -26.68 3.99
N GLU A 299 8.67 -27.46 4.30
CA GLU A 299 9.59 -28.04 3.31
C GLU A 299 8.92 -28.71 2.13
N GLY A 300 9.39 -28.40 0.92
CA GLY A 300 8.85 -28.99 -0.31
C GLY A 300 7.37 -28.72 -0.58
N CYS A 301 6.70 -27.90 0.23
CA CYS A 301 5.26 -27.68 0.17
C CYS A 301 4.89 -26.20 0.08
N THR A 302 5.24 -25.40 1.09
CA THR A 302 4.95 -23.96 1.13
C THR A 302 6.22 -23.14 1.29
N GLN A 303 6.14 -21.86 0.94
CA GLN A 303 7.23 -20.91 1.03
C GLN A 303 6.86 -19.69 1.88
N ALA A 304 7.87 -18.93 2.30
CA ALA A 304 7.71 -17.59 2.83
C ALA A 304 8.26 -16.58 1.81
N ASP A 305 7.58 -15.46 1.63
CA ASP A 305 8.02 -14.33 0.84
C ASP A 305 8.49 -13.23 1.80
N LEU A 306 9.80 -12.98 1.87
CA LEU A 306 10.31 -11.84 2.62
C LEU A 306 10.13 -10.56 1.78
N LYS A 307 9.21 -9.71 2.21
CA LYS A 307 9.03 -8.37 1.64
C LYS A 307 9.99 -7.40 2.32
N VAL A 308 10.90 -6.86 1.53
CA VAL A 308 11.77 -5.74 1.92
C VAL A 308 11.17 -4.48 1.32
N THR A 309 10.77 -3.54 2.17
CA THR A 309 10.12 -2.29 1.74
C THR A 309 10.97 -1.11 2.16
N LEU A 310 11.38 -0.29 1.20
CA LEU A 310 12.05 0.98 1.47
C LEU A 310 11.05 1.94 2.14
N PRO A 311 11.53 2.89 2.94
CA PRO A 311 10.69 3.96 3.46
C PRO A 311 10.05 4.82 2.35
N PHE A 312 10.70 4.90 1.18
CA PHE A 312 10.24 5.61 0.00
C PHE A 312 10.92 5.06 -1.25
N ALA A 313 10.26 5.23 -2.39
CA ALA A 313 10.78 4.83 -3.68
C ALA A 313 11.91 5.80 -4.12
N LEU A 314 13.09 5.26 -4.41
CA LEU A 314 14.26 6.08 -4.77
C LEU A 314 14.35 6.29 -6.28
N PRO A 315 14.73 7.48 -6.78
CA PRO A 315 14.77 7.78 -8.22
C PRO A 315 15.94 7.10 -8.96
N ALA A 316 16.86 6.49 -8.23
CA ALA A 316 18.02 5.77 -8.72
C ALA A 316 18.08 4.37 -8.10
N THR A 317 18.82 3.46 -8.72
CA THR A 317 19.06 2.13 -8.17
C THR A 317 19.71 2.24 -6.79
N SER A 318 19.21 1.46 -5.84
CA SER A 318 19.73 1.40 -4.47
C SER A 318 19.87 -0.05 -4.01
N TRP A 319 20.60 -0.24 -2.91
CA TRP A 319 20.83 -1.54 -2.31
C TRP A 319 20.49 -1.47 -0.82
N VAL A 320 19.77 -2.48 -0.34
CA VAL A 320 19.67 -2.78 1.09
C VAL A 320 20.59 -3.95 1.36
N VAL A 321 21.54 -3.77 2.27
CA VAL A 321 22.51 -4.79 2.66
C VAL A 321 22.12 -5.29 4.05
N PHE A 322 21.89 -6.59 4.18
CA PHE A 322 21.66 -7.26 5.45
C PHE A 322 22.99 -7.40 6.20
N ASP A 323 22.99 -7.21 7.52
CA ASP A 323 24.23 -7.36 8.30
C ASP A 323 24.59 -8.83 8.45
N SER A 324 23.57 -9.67 8.65
CA SER A 324 23.72 -11.12 8.76
C SER A 324 22.40 -11.84 8.51
N ILE A 325 22.53 -13.07 7.99
CA ILE A 325 21.47 -14.07 7.89
C ILE A 325 21.95 -15.25 8.74
N THR A 326 21.24 -15.52 9.83
CA THR A 326 21.61 -16.54 10.83
C THR A 326 20.35 -17.32 11.22
N GLY A 327 20.42 -18.18 12.24
CA GLY A 327 19.29 -19.02 12.66
C GLY A 327 19.74 -20.45 12.94
N SER A 328 18.78 -21.35 13.12
CA SER A 328 19.06 -22.79 13.06
C SER A 328 19.14 -23.29 11.61
N ALA A 329 18.30 -22.75 10.72
CA ALA A 329 18.32 -23.05 9.30
C ALA A 329 19.50 -22.34 8.60
N THR A 330 20.24 -23.11 7.81
CA THR A 330 21.46 -22.75 7.08
C THR A 330 21.16 -22.23 5.68
N ASN A 331 21.56 -20.99 5.42
CA ASN A 331 21.37 -20.31 4.13
C ASN A 331 22.02 -21.07 2.96
N GLY A 332 21.22 -21.50 1.99
CA GLY A 332 21.67 -22.27 0.82
C GLY A 332 21.73 -23.78 1.03
N VAL A 333 21.35 -24.28 2.21
CA VAL A 333 21.21 -25.71 2.51
C VAL A 333 19.73 -26.03 2.78
N ASP A 334 19.18 -25.49 3.87
CA ASP A 334 17.82 -25.79 4.34
C ASP A 334 16.76 -24.94 3.61
N TYR A 335 17.20 -23.89 2.93
CA TYR A 335 16.42 -23.06 2.01
C TYR A 335 17.30 -22.55 0.88
N ASN A 336 16.68 -22.06 -0.20
CA ASN A 336 17.42 -21.46 -1.32
C ASN A 336 18.39 -20.36 -0.86
N LEU A 337 19.56 -20.29 -1.49
CA LEU A 337 20.56 -19.29 -1.15
C LEU A 337 20.00 -17.86 -1.31
N ILE A 338 20.03 -17.10 -0.22
CA ILE A 338 19.68 -15.70 -0.15
C ILE A 338 20.96 -14.87 -0.10
N ASN A 339 21.08 -13.88 -0.98
CA ASN A 339 22.20 -12.95 -0.98
C ASN A 339 22.16 -12.04 0.26
N ASP A 340 23.32 -11.53 0.65
CA ASP A 340 23.47 -10.55 1.74
C ASP A 340 22.88 -9.17 1.41
N SER A 341 22.37 -8.98 0.20
CA SER A 341 21.87 -7.70 -0.27
C SER A 341 20.77 -7.86 -1.31
N VAL A 342 19.90 -6.86 -1.34
CA VAL A 342 18.76 -6.77 -2.25
C VAL A 342 18.81 -5.45 -3.01
N MET A 343 18.63 -5.53 -4.32
CA MET A 343 18.66 -4.39 -5.23
C MET A 343 17.24 -3.86 -5.45
N PHE A 344 17.08 -2.55 -5.32
CA PHE A 344 15.87 -1.83 -5.73
C PHE A 344 16.14 -1.09 -7.04
N LEU A 345 15.27 -1.30 -8.03
CA LEU A 345 15.28 -0.51 -9.25
C LEU A 345 14.73 0.91 -8.98
N PRO A 346 15.02 1.89 -9.86
CA PRO A 346 14.42 3.21 -9.75
C PRO A 346 12.90 3.16 -9.58
N ASN A 347 12.39 3.91 -8.62
CA ASN A 347 10.98 4.01 -8.21
C ASN A 347 10.36 2.71 -7.67
N GLN A 348 11.16 1.68 -7.36
CA GLN A 348 10.67 0.47 -6.72
C GLN A 348 10.60 0.68 -5.20
N LEU A 349 9.42 0.48 -4.60
CA LEU A 349 9.23 0.61 -3.15
C LEU A 349 9.47 -0.70 -2.39
N THR A 350 9.11 -1.83 -2.99
CA THR A 350 9.19 -3.15 -2.36
C THR A 350 9.88 -4.15 -3.29
N VAL A 351 10.75 -4.98 -2.72
CA VAL A 351 11.32 -6.18 -3.34
C VAL A 351 10.89 -7.39 -2.52
N THR A 352 10.52 -8.47 -3.19
CA THR A 352 10.19 -9.74 -2.56
C THR A 352 11.31 -10.75 -2.79
N ILE A 353 11.79 -11.35 -1.71
CA ILE A 353 12.77 -12.43 -1.71
C ILE A 353 12.05 -13.72 -1.33
N PRO A 354 11.90 -14.69 -2.25
CA PRO A 354 11.30 -15.97 -1.91
C PRO A 354 12.27 -16.79 -1.06
N ILE A 355 11.76 -17.29 0.07
CA ILE A 355 12.38 -18.24 0.98
C ILE A 355 11.67 -19.58 0.78
N ILE A 356 12.32 -20.47 0.06
CA ILE A 356 11.82 -21.76 -0.38
C ILE A 356 12.55 -22.83 0.45
N PRO A 357 11.88 -23.43 1.45
CA PRO A 357 12.51 -24.47 2.27
C PRO A 357 12.75 -25.73 1.44
N VAL A 358 13.92 -26.33 1.60
CA VAL A 358 14.40 -27.48 0.82
C VAL A 358 14.02 -28.75 1.55
N TYR A 359 13.22 -29.60 0.93
CA TYR A 359 12.97 -30.94 1.47
C TYR A 359 14.16 -31.86 1.17
N ASP A 360 14.79 -32.39 2.21
CA ASP A 360 15.95 -33.28 2.09
C ASP A 360 15.76 -34.67 2.74
N ALA A 361 14.55 -34.94 3.24
CA ALA A 361 14.14 -36.16 3.95
C ALA A 361 14.85 -36.42 5.28
N GLN A 362 15.48 -35.41 5.87
CA GLN A 362 15.89 -35.45 7.27
C GLN A 362 14.76 -34.92 8.16
N THR A 363 14.78 -35.31 9.43
CA THR A 363 13.87 -34.76 10.44
C THR A 363 14.71 -33.96 11.41
N GLU A 364 14.58 -32.65 11.32
CA GLU A 364 15.41 -31.64 11.98
C GLU A 364 14.59 -30.86 13.02
N GLY A 365 13.26 -30.88 12.87
CA GLY A 365 12.30 -30.15 13.69
C GLY A 365 12.21 -28.68 13.29
N ASP A 366 11.32 -27.93 13.94
CA ASP A 366 11.08 -26.53 13.57
C ASP A 366 12.35 -25.68 13.61
N GLU A 367 12.60 -24.97 12.51
CA GLU A 367 13.77 -24.12 12.35
C GLU A 367 13.42 -22.65 12.21
N ASN A 368 14.40 -21.78 12.48
CA ASN A 368 14.26 -20.35 12.27
C ASN A 368 15.40 -19.78 11.41
N ILE A 369 15.05 -18.70 10.70
CA ILE A 369 15.97 -17.79 10.03
C ILE A 369 15.83 -16.42 10.68
N TYR A 370 16.95 -15.80 11.04
CA TYR A 370 17.04 -14.42 11.48
C TYR A 370 17.78 -13.57 10.47
N ILE A 371 17.13 -12.48 10.05
CA ILE A 371 17.72 -11.49 9.15
C ILE A 371 17.85 -10.17 9.90
N TYR A 372 19.08 -9.66 9.96
CA TYR A 372 19.43 -8.43 10.65
C TYR A 372 19.73 -7.28 9.67
N LEU A 373 19.27 -6.09 10.01
CA LEU A 373 19.53 -4.85 9.28
C LEU A 373 19.90 -3.72 10.25
N SER A 374 21.09 -3.13 10.08
CA SER A 374 21.67 -2.13 10.99
C SER A 374 21.91 -0.78 10.32
N ASN A 375 21.89 -0.70 8.99
CA ASN A 375 22.12 0.55 8.22
C ASN A 375 20.99 1.59 8.36
N GLN A 376 20.19 1.47 9.42
CA GLN A 376 19.12 2.35 9.80
C GLN A 376 19.60 3.20 10.97
N VAL A 377 20.05 4.43 10.72
CA VAL A 377 20.41 5.34 11.82
C VAL A 377 19.13 5.89 12.42
N GLY A 378 18.87 5.59 13.70
CA GLY A 378 17.77 6.20 14.45
C GLY A 378 18.17 6.71 15.83
N CYS A 379 17.19 6.95 16.71
CA CYS A 379 17.42 7.75 17.93
C CYS A 379 18.24 7.09 19.04
N ALA A 380 18.52 5.80 18.90
CA ALA A 380 19.45 5.07 19.76
C ALA A 380 20.81 4.81 19.09
N GLY A 381 21.08 5.42 17.94
CA GLY A 381 22.22 5.09 17.06
C GLY A 381 21.80 4.15 15.93
N VAL A 382 22.68 3.22 15.58
CA VAL A 382 22.39 2.15 14.62
C VAL A 382 21.24 1.29 15.18
N ASN A 383 20.04 1.40 14.62
CA ASN A 383 18.90 0.59 15.01
C ASN A 383 19.01 -0.77 14.34
N LEU A 384 19.18 -1.82 15.16
CA LEU A 384 19.15 -3.20 14.70
C LEU A 384 17.70 -3.64 14.52
N GLN A 385 17.26 -3.73 13.28
CA GLN A 385 16.02 -4.42 12.93
C GLN A 385 16.33 -5.91 12.77
N ARG A 386 15.46 -6.77 13.32
CA ARG A 386 15.47 -8.22 13.13
C ARG A 386 14.11 -8.68 12.64
N THR A 387 14.09 -9.59 11.69
CA THR A 387 12.91 -10.38 11.36
C THR A 387 13.20 -11.86 11.55
N GLU A 388 12.15 -12.64 11.84
CA GLU A 388 12.19 -14.09 12.07
C GLU A 388 11.30 -14.77 11.04
N ILE A 389 11.83 -15.81 10.40
CA ILE A 389 11.12 -16.67 9.45
C ILE A 389 11.17 -18.09 9.99
N LEU A 390 10.02 -18.74 10.12
CA LEU A 390 9.92 -20.09 10.66
C LEU A 390 9.76 -21.11 9.54
N LEU A 391 10.49 -22.22 9.66
CA LEU A 391 10.42 -23.38 8.78
C LEU A 391 9.89 -24.60 9.56
N HIS A 392 9.14 -25.45 8.89
CA HIS A 392 8.65 -26.73 9.41
C HIS A 392 9.04 -27.85 8.46
N ASP A 393 9.52 -28.94 9.05
CA ASP A 393 9.76 -30.18 8.33
C ASP A 393 8.49 -30.68 7.66
N PHE A 394 8.69 -31.23 6.46
CA PHE A 394 7.65 -32.02 5.82
C PHE A 394 7.77 -33.48 6.24
N ILE A 395 6.71 -34.01 6.85
CA ILE A 395 6.64 -35.40 7.29
C ILE A 395 5.87 -36.22 6.23
N PRO A 396 6.58 -36.95 5.34
CA PRO A 396 5.92 -37.78 4.35
C PRO A 396 5.14 -38.92 5.04
N VAL A 397 4.06 -39.36 4.39
CA VAL A 397 3.33 -40.55 4.82
C VAL A 397 4.13 -41.78 4.50
N GLU A 398 4.17 -42.74 5.43
CA GLU A 398 4.88 -44.01 5.27
C GLU A 398 3.97 -45.16 5.74
N ILE A 399 3.57 -46.04 4.82
CA ILE A 399 2.79 -47.26 5.11
C ILE A 399 3.67 -48.50 5.29
N GLY A 400 5.00 -48.34 5.16
CA GLY A 400 6.01 -49.34 5.45
C GLY A 400 6.44 -50.16 4.24
N SER A 401 7.27 -51.18 4.47
CA SER A 401 7.86 -51.99 3.40
C SER A 401 6.88 -53.00 2.81
N ASP A 402 7.21 -53.50 1.61
CA ASP A 402 6.59 -54.68 1.00
C ASP A 402 6.40 -55.82 2.02
N THR A 403 5.20 -56.37 2.04
CA THR A 403 4.77 -57.33 3.07
C THR A 403 4.24 -58.59 2.41
N ALA A 404 4.61 -59.76 2.93
CA ALA A 404 4.10 -61.05 2.47
C ALA A 404 3.42 -61.81 3.62
N VAL A 405 2.21 -62.31 3.36
CA VAL A 405 1.42 -63.10 4.32
C VAL A 405 0.84 -64.35 3.67
N CYS A 406 0.40 -65.31 4.49
CA CYS A 406 -0.36 -66.47 4.01
C CYS A 406 -1.85 -66.14 3.87
N GLU A 407 -2.53 -66.86 2.99
CA GLU A 407 -3.97 -66.78 2.78
C GLU A 407 -4.75 -67.01 4.09
N GLY A 408 -5.66 -66.07 4.36
CA GLY A 408 -6.46 -65.97 5.58
C GLY A 408 -5.85 -65.07 6.65
N THR A 409 -4.62 -64.57 6.49
CA THR A 409 -4.04 -63.57 7.38
C THR A 409 -4.34 -62.17 6.85
N GLN A 410 -4.99 -61.34 7.67
CA GLN A 410 -5.23 -59.93 7.37
C GLN A 410 -4.08 -59.07 7.89
N VAL A 411 -3.78 -57.99 7.16
CA VAL A 411 -2.80 -56.96 7.56
C VAL A 411 -3.54 -55.63 7.64
N THR A 412 -3.37 -54.90 8.73
CA THR A 412 -3.90 -53.54 8.91
C THR A 412 -2.78 -52.54 8.83
N PHE A 413 -2.86 -51.62 7.87
CA PHE A 413 -1.98 -50.46 7.76
C PHE A 413 -2.65 -49.28 8.46
N ASN A 414 -1.87 -48.53 9.26
CA ASN A 414 -2.35 -47.39 10.03
C ASN A 414 -1.33 -46.26 9.92
N VAL A 415 -1.75 -45.11 9.40
CA VAL A 415 -0.90 -43.92 9.20
C VAL A 415 -1.08 -42.86 10.30
N GLY A 416 -1.85 -43.17 11.34
CA GLY A 416 -2.10 -42.27 12.47
C GLY A 416 -3.09 -41.14 12.17
N GLU A 417 -3.40 -40.35 13.21
CA GLU A 417 -4.28 -39.18 13.14
C GLU A 417 -3.45 -37.88 13.00
N VAL A 418 -2.64 -37.82 11.95
CA VAL A 418 -1.75 -36.66 11.68
C VAL A 418 -2.31 -35.80 10.55
N TYR A 419 -2.96 -36.43 9.57
CA TYR A 419 -3.43 -35.78 8.35
C TYR A 419 -4.90 -35.36 8.46
N LYS A 420 -5.25 -34.31 7.72
CA LYS A 420 -6.61 -33.79 7.58
C LYS A 420 -7.47 -34.68 6.67
N SER A 421 -6.87 -35.33 5.68
CA SER A 421 -7.58 -36.26 4.79
C SER A 421 -6.74 -37.47 4.42
N TYR A 422 -7.42 -38.58 4.09
CA TYR A 422 -6.85 -39.88 3.76
C TYR A 422 -7.59 -40.43 2.54
N THR A 423 -6.89 -41.00 1.57
CA THR A 423 -7.48 -41.69 0.42
C THR A 423 -6.65 -42.91 0.08
N TRP A 424 -7.20 -44.10 0.30
CA TRP A 424 -6.58 -45.37 -0.09
C TRP A 424 -6.87 -45.70 -1.55
N HIS A 425 -6.06 -46.59 -2.11
CA HIS A 425 -6.19 -47.11 -3.48
C HIS A 425 -7.59 -47.66 -3.86
N ASP A 426 -8.40 -48.07 -2.88
CA ASP A 426 -9.76 -48.58 -3.07
C ASP A 426 -10.86 -47.50 -2.94
N GLY A 427 -10.45 -46.24 -2.73
CA GLY A 427 -11.34 -45.08 -2.56
C GLY A 427 -11.85 -44.90 -1.13
N THR A 428 -11.39 -45.69 -0.15
CA THR A 428 -11.75 -45.48 1.26
C THR A 428 -10.93 -44.34 1.88
N HIS A 429 -11.49 -43.71 2.93
CA HIS A 429 -10.93 -42.49 3.54
C HIS A 429 -10.57 -42.62 5.03
N GLY A 430 -10.36 -43.84 5.51
CA GLY A 430 -9.99 -44.09 6.90
C GLY A 430 -8.50 -43.85 7.18
N GLN A 431 -8.14 -43.59 8.43
CA GLN A 431 -6.73 -43.61 8.89
C GLN A 431 -6.10 -45.01 8.77
N THR A 432 -6.94 -46.03 8.71
CA THR A 432 -6.55 -47.43 8.59
C THR A 432 -7.17 -48.08 7.36
N TRP A 433 -6.43 -49.03 6.79
CA TRP A 433 -6.93 -49.96 5.79
C TRP A 433 -6.51 -51.38 6.13
N THR A 434 -7.44 -52.34 6.00
CA THR A 434 -7.21 -53.75 6.34
C THR A 434 -7.40 -54.63 5.11
N SER A 435 -6.39 -55.45 4.82
CA SER A 435 -6.42 -56.35 3.67
C SER A 435 -7.45 -57.48 3.81
N SER A 436 -7.95 -58.00 2.68
CA SER A 436 -8.86 -59.15 2.66
C SER A 436 -8.19 -60.45 3.11
N GLY A 437 -6.86 -60.53 3.05
CA GLY A 437 -6.08 -61.75 3.29
C GLY A 437 -6.23 -62.80 2.19
N LEU A 438 -6.71 -62.41 0.99
CA LEU A 438 -6.89 -63.31 -0.16
C LEU A 438 -5.80 -63.12 -1.24
N PRO A 439 -5.30 -64.20 -1.87
CA PRO A 439 -4.37 -64.16 -3.00
C PRO A 439 -4.91 -63.40 -4.23
N PRO A 440 -4.03 -62.77 -5.04
CA PRO A 440 -2.57 -62.71 -4.91
C PRO A 440 -2.06 -61.59 -3.99
N GLY A 441 -2.94 -60.79 -3.38
CA GLY A 441 -2.61 -59.47 -2.84
C GLY A 441 -2.63 -58.39 -3.95
N GLY A 442 -1.83 -57.34 -3.80
CA GLY A 442 -1.79 -56.22 -4.73
C GLY A 442 -0.94 -55.03 -4.24
N GLN A 443 -0.84 -53.99 -5.07
CA GLN A 443 -0.31 -52.70 -4.62
C GLN A 443 -1.31 -52.05 -3.68
N VAL A 444 -0.81 -51.57 -2.54
CA VAL A 444 -1.56 -50.80 -1.56
C VAL A 444 -0.94 -49.41 -1.57
N SER A 445 -1.73 -48.39 -1.93
CA SER A 445 -1.28 -47.00 -1.87
C SER A 445 -2.22 -46.15 -1.03
N ILE A 446 -1.67 -45.07 -0.47
CA ILE A 446 -2.40 -44.01 0.23
C ILE A 446 -1.95 -42.65 -0.28
N ALA A 447 -2.88 -41.71 -0.37
CA ALA A 447 -2.62 -40.28 -0.48
C ALA A 447 -3.24 -39.55 0.71
N VAL A 448 -2.50 -38.60 1.29
CA VAL A 448 -2.93 -37.81 2.45
C VAL A 448 -2.73 -36.32 2.20
N GLU A 449 -3.48 -35.48 2.91
CA GLU A 449 -3.30 -34.02 2.98
C GLU A 449 -3.30 -33.61 4.45
N ASP A 450 -2.33 -32.80 4.88
CA ASP A 450 -2.26 -32.28 6.24
C ASP A 450 -3.13 -31.03 6.47
N SER A 451 -3.02 -30.40 7.65
CA SER A 451 -3.78 -29.19 7.99
C SER A 451 -3.29 -27.93 7.27
N TRP A 452 -2.09 -27.98 6.68
CA TRP A 452 -1.44 -26.91 5.91
C TRP A 452 -1.61 -27.09 4.40
N GLY A 453 -2.37 -28.10 3.96
CA GLY A 453 -2.61 -28.37 2.55
C GLY A 453 -1.45 -29.07 1.85
N CYS A 454 -0.46 -29.58 2.59
CA CYS A 454 0.63 -30.36 2.04
C CYS A 454 0.18 -31.79 1.80
N THR A 455 0.47 -32.31 0.61
CA THR A 455 0.06 -33.64 0.19
C THR A 455 1.23 -34.61 0.19
N SER A 456 1.00 -35.84 0.67
CA SER A 456 1.99 -36.92 0.62
C SER A 456 1.35 -38.22 0.13
N SER A 457 2.13 -39.13 -0.42
CA SER A 457 1.65 -40.45 -0.84
C SER A 457 2.73 -41.50 -0.72
N ASP A 458 2.33 -42.72 -0.35
CA ASP A 458 3.20 -43.89 -0.30
C ASP A 458 2.51 -45.13 -0.88
N THR A 459 3.30 -46.08 -1.37
CA THR A 459 2.86 -47.32 -2.02
C THR A 459 3.77 -48.48 -1.67
N LEU A 460 3.16 -49.61 -1.27
CA LEU A 460 3.86 -50.88 -1.03
C LEU A 460 3.20 -52.04 -1.78
N GLN A 461 3.94 -53.13 -1.94
CA GLN A 461 3.44 -54.39 -2.47
C GLN A 461 3.05 -55.35 -1.34
N LEU A 462 1.76 -55.71 -1.28
CA LEU A 462 1.27 -56.80 -0.42
C LEU A 462 1.18 -58.09 -1.23
N THR A 463 1.89 -59.13 -0.82
CA THR A 463 1.80 -60.48 -1.41
C THR A 463 1.05 -61.41 -0.48
N VAL A 464 0.04 -62.12 -1.00
CA VAL A 464 -0.69 -63.15 -0.24
C VAL A 464 -0.48 -64.51 -0.88
N HIS A 465 0.22 -65.40 -0.17
CA HIS A 465 0.52 -66.75 -0.62
C HIS A 465 -0.65 -67.70 -0.35
N GLU A 466 -1.08 -68.44 -1.37
CA GLU A 466 -2.05 -69.53 -1.23
C GLU A 466 -1.59 -70.56 -0.20
N ARG A 467 -2.55 -71.14 0.54
CA ARG A 467 -2.23 -72.24 1.46
C ARG A 467 -1.67 -73.45 0.67
N PRO A 468 -0.69 -74.18 1.24
CA PRO A 468 -0.23 -75.41 0.63
C PRO A 468 -1.40 -76.38 0.44
N VAL A 469 -1.55 -76.91 -0.77
CA VAL A 469 -2.52 -77.96 -1.05
C VAL A 469 -2.08 -79.22 -0.30
N VAL A 470 -2.82 -79.60 0.75
CA VAL A 470 -2.53 -80.82 1.50
C VAL A 470 -2.91 -82.00 0.61
N ASN A 471 -1.91 -82.67 0.04
CA ASN A 471 -2.10 -83.96 -0.62
C ASN A 471 -2.10 -85.05 0.45
N PRO A 472 -3.25 -85.69 0.77
CA PRO A 472 -3.28 -86.77 1.74
C PRO A 472 -2.45 -87.95 1.23
N ILE A 473 -1.40 -88.31 1.98
CA ILE A 473 -0.68 -89.56 1.76
C ILE A 473 -1.60 -90.68 2.27
N ARG A 474 -2.14 -91.50 1.37
CA ARG A 474 -2.76 -92.77 1.76
C ARG A 474 -1.63 -93.74 2.11
N HIS A 475 -1.59 -94.18 3.36
CA HIS A 475 -0.88 -95.41 3.73
C HIS A 475 -1.78 -96.59 3.38
N ASP A 476 -1.30 -97.42 2.47
CA ASP A 476 -1.82 -98.74 2.13
C ASP A 476 -1.36 -99.84 3.10
#